data_AF-A0A8C3FWI0-F1
#
_entry.id   AF-A0A8C3FWI0-F1
#
_cell.length_a   1.000
_cell.length_b   1.000
_cell.length_c   1.000
_cell.angle_alpha   90.00
_cell.angle_beta   90.00
_cell.angle_gamma   90.00
#
_symmetry.space_group_name_H-M   'P 1'
#
loop_
_entity.id
_entity.type
_entity.pdbx_description
1 polymer ?
#
loop_
_entity_poly.entity_id
_entity_poly.type
_entity_poly.pdbx_seq_one_letter_code
_entity_poly.pdbx_strand_id
1 'polypeptide(L)'
;MDTPGQKRDAWYRAGYQSRMTRLQEKENLQKLNDRLAVYIGWVRSLESQNAGHRLRIPIPDEVSSRELSSIKVAYESELADARKTLDSVAKERARLQLELSKVREEFKELKAQNAKKERDLQAAQARLDSRKTQLNSKEAALTTTLGEKRNLESQVQELRVQVDKLEAALGEVKKQLQDEMLRRVDAENRLQTLKEELDFQKNIYSEGRNKTERRHETRLEEIDSSRQQEFESKVADALRGLRAQHEEEVKWYKEELEKTYRSKLENAKQSAERNSSMVGAAHEELQQSRIRIDSLSAQLSQLQKQLAAKESQLRDLEDALARERETSRRILSDKEREMADMRARMQQQLDEYQELLDIKLALDMEIHAYRKLLEGEEERLRLSPSPSSQKGGSRIHVSHSTTPGSSKKRKLEDGERRTSFSQHARTSGRVAVEEVDLEGKFVVHLQCHHHPWGHWWRQQRRPWRKPDHQVLRPG
;
A
#
# COMPACT_ATOMS: atom_id res chain seq x y z
N MET A 1 237.05 -34.61 -51.35
CA MET A 1 236.15 -35.77 -51.35
C MET A 1 236.36 -36.50 -52.69
N ASP A 2 237.32 -37.41 -52.85
CA ASP A 2 237.77 -38.51 -51.98
C ASP A 2 236.71 -39.62 -51.84
N THR A 3 237.01 -40.93 -51.90
CA THR A 3 238.31 -41.64 -51.78
C THR A 3 238.26 -43.00 -52.57
N PRO A 4 239.35 -43.79 -52.71
CA PRO A 4 239.52 -44.74 -53.82
C PRO A 4 239.35 -46.25 -53.52
N GLY A 5 239.29 -47.04 -54.60
CA GLY A 5 239.46 -48.50 -54.69
C GLY A 5 239.46 -48.90 -56.18
N GLN A 6 240.48 -49.46 -56.84
CA GLN A 6 241.46 -50.49 -56.44
C GLN A 6 240.72 -51.74 -55.89
N LYS A 7 240.82 -52.93 -56.50
CA LYS A 7 241.97 -53.62 -57.14
C LYS A 7 241.45 -54.58 -58.25
N ARG A 8 242.16 -54.76 -59.40
CA ARG A 8 243.19 -55.80 -59.71
C ARG A 8 242.63 -57.24 -59.73
N ASP A 9 243.14 -58.22 -60.49
CA ASP A 9 244.28 -58.43 -61.41
C ASP A 9 243.91 -59.67 -62.30
N ALA A 10 244.66 -60.19 -63.27
CA ALA A 10 245.61 -59.68 -64.28
C ALA A 10 246.00 -60.88 -65.16
N TRP A 11 246.46 -60.66 -66.41
CA TRP A 11 247.32 -61.63 -67.11
C TRP A 11 248.42 -60.89 -67.88
N TYR A 12 249.67 -61.14 -67.49
CA TYR A 12 250.87 -60.62 -68.16
C TYR A 12 251.22 -61.47 -69.38
N ARG A 13 251.77 -60.84 -70.42
CA ARG A 13 252.94 -61.38 -71.12
C ARG A 13 253.74 -60.28 -71.81
N ALA A 14 255.07 -60.38 -71.74
CA ALA A 14 255.96 -59.76 -72.73
C ALA A 14 255.80 -60.50 -74.08
N GLY A 15 256.12 -59.92 -75.24
CA GLY A 15 256.76 -58.65 -75.51
C GLY A 15 258.10 -58.83 -76.25
N TYR A 16 258.18 -58.35 -77.48
CA TYR A 16 259.41 -58.06 -78.24
C TYR A 16 259.07 -57.10 -79.40
N GLN A 17 260.08 -56.43 -79.95
CA GLN A 17 259.91 -55.33 -80.91
C GLN A 17 260.16 -55.79 -82.36
N SER A 18 259.48 -55.19 -83.35
CA SER A 18 260.16 -54.36 -84.36
C SER A 18 259.21 -53.50 -85.22
N ARG A 19 259.46 -52.18 -85.17
CA ARG A 19 259.23 -51.10 -86.18
C ARG A 19 257.89 -51.03 -86.96
N MET A 20 257.26 -49.85 -86.85
CA MET A 20 256.10 -49.40 -87.64
C MET A 20 256.49 -48.31 -88.65
N THR A 21 255.60 -48.03 -89.61
CA THR A 21 255.81 -47.05 -90.70
C THR A 21 254.84 -45.86 -90.57
N ARG A 22 255.31 -44.66 -90.93
CA ARG A 22 254.64 -43.33 -90.77
C ARG A 22 253.22 -43.19 -91.33
N LEU A 23 252.76 -44.14 -92.16
CA LEU A 23 251.43 -44.14 -92.77
C LEU A 23 250.34 -44.58 -91.77
N GLN A 24 250.67 -45.49 -90.84
CA GLN A 24 249.75 -45.99 -89.80
C GLN A 24 249.27 -44.88 -88.85
N GLU A 25 250.14 -43.94 -88.51
CA GLU A 25 249.85 -42.88 -87.53
C GLU A 25 248.76 -41.91 -88.03
N LYS A 26 248.78 -41.56 -89.33
CA LYS A 26 247.81 -40.64 -89.91
C LYS A 26 246.40 -41.23 -89.95
N GLU A 27 246.28 -42.52 -90.27
CA GLU A 27 244.99 -43.22 -90.31
C GLU A 27 244.39 -43.39 -88.91
N ASN A 28 245.22 -43.63 -87.89
CA ASN A 28 244.79 -43.70 -86.49
C ASN A 28 244.26 -42.34 -85.96
N LEU A 29 244.90 -41.23 -86.34
CA LEU A 29 244.42 -39.89 -85.96
C LEU A 29 243.07 -39.54 -86.62
N GLN A 30 242.84 -39.98 -87.86
CA GLN A 30 241.56 -39.76 -88.53
C GLN A 30 240.42 -40.53 -87.83
N LYS A 31 240.63 -41.81 -87.53
CA LYS A 31 239.68 -42.67 -86.78
C LYS A 31 239.34 -42.15 -85.38
N LEU A 32 240.22 -41.35 -84.75
CA LEU A 32 239.94 -40.69 -83.48
C LEU A 32 239.02 -39.47 -83.63
N ASN A 33 239.24 -38.68 -84.70
CA ASN A 33 238.45 -37.47 -84.97
C ASN A 33 237.00 -37.81 -85.36
N ASP A 34 236.80 -38.86 -86.17
CA ASP A 34 235.47 -39.35 -86.54
C ASP A 34 234.65 -39.76 -85.30
N ARG A 35 235.30 -40.34 -84.28
CA ARG A 35 234.68 -40.67 -82.98
C ARG A 35 234.27 -39.44 -82.18
N LEU A 36 235.04 -38.37 -82.20
CA LEU A 36 234.68 -37.11 -81.52
C LEU A 36 233.45 -36.45 -82.15
N ALA A 37 233.33 -36.48 -83.49
CA ALA A 37 232.16 -35.97 -84.19
C ALA A 37 230.85 -36.66 -83.75
N VAL A 38 230.87 -38.00 -83.58
CA VAL A 38 229.71 -38.77 -83.10
C VAL A 38 229.30 -38.35 -81.67
N TYR A 39 230.26 -38.17 -80.76
CA TYR A 39 229.96 -37.72 -79.39
C TYR A 39 229.38 -36.30 -79.35
N ILE A 40 229.90 -35.37 -80.15
CA ILE A 40 229.37 -33.99 -80.24
C ILE A 40 227.93 -33.99 -80.78
N GLY A 41 227.61 -34.86 -81.74
CA GLY A 41 226.24 -35.07 -82.21
C GLY A 41 225.30 -35.58 -81.11
N TRP A 42 225.76 -36.50 -80.28
CA TRP A 42 224.96 -37.09 -79.20
C TRP A 42 224.66 -36.09 -78.07
N VAL A 43 225.64 -35.25 -77.68
CA VAL A 43 225.45 -34.19 -76.68
C VAL A 43 224.37 -33.19 -77.13
N ARG A 44 224.43 -32.70 -78.38
CA ARG A 44 223.41 -31.77 -78.92
C ARG A 44 221.99 -32.37 -78.94
N SER A 45 221.88 -33.68 -79.15
CA SER A 45 220.58 -34.38 -79.08
C SER A 45 220.00 -34.36 -77.66
N LEU A 46 220.83 -34.62 -76.64
CA LEU A 46 220.44 -34.58 -75.23
C LEU A 46 220.12 -33.16 -74.74
N GLU A 47 220.84 -32.15 -75.21
CA GLU A 47 220.52 -30.73 -74.95
C GLU A 47 219.15 -30.35 -75.54
N SER A 48 218.87 -30.77 -76.77
CA SER A 48 217.56 -30.54 -77.42
C SER A 48 216.41 -31.26 -76.69
N GLN A 49 216.63 -32.48 -76.19
CA GLN A 49 215.62 -33.18 -75.39
C GLN A 49 215.38 -32.47 -74.05
N ASN A 50 216.43 -32.03 -73.36
CA ASN A 50 216.29 -31.28 -72.09
C ASN A 50 215.55 -29.95 -72.28
N ALA A 51 215.74 -29.24 -73.40
CA ALA A 51 214.95 -28.06 -73.73
C ALA A 51 213.45 -28.40 -73.90
N GLY A 52 213.14 -29.48 -74.62
CA GLY A 52 211.77 -29.99 -74.79
C GLY A 52 211.11 -30.42 -73.48
N HIS A 53 211.85 -31.06 -72.57
CA HIS A 53 211.35 -31.42 -71.25
C HIS A 53 211.08 -30.20 -70.36
N ARG A 54 211.93 -29.16 -70.40
CA ARG A 54 211.68 -27.91 -69.67
C ARG A 54 210.43 -27.18 -70.16
N LEU A 55 210.17 -27.17 -71.48
CA LEU A 55 208.97 -26.55 -72.06
C LEU A 55 207.66 -27.32 -71.79
N ARG A 56 207.74 -28.57 -71.32
CA ARG A 56 206.58 -29.35 -70.85
C ARG A 56 206.31 -29.24 -69.34
N ILE A 57 207.08 -28.43 -68.61
CA ILE A 57 206.88 -28.17 -67.18
C ILE A 57 206.43 -26.70 -66.98
N PRO A 58 205.19 -26.36 -67.39
CA PRO A 58 204.39 -25.39 -66.64
C PRO A 58 203.05 -25.94 -66.13
N ILE A 59 202.77 -25.66 -64.85
CA ILE A 59 201.43 -25.43 -64.26
C ILE A 59 200.39 -26.58 -64.36
N PRO A 60 200.36 -27.51 -63.38
CA PRO A 60 199.23 -28.43 -63.17
C PRO A 60 197.96 -27.75 -62.62
N ASP A 61 198.11 -26.73 -61.76
CA ASP A 61 197.01 -26.19 -60.93
C ASP A 61 195.85 -25.58 -61.75
N GLU A 62 196.14 -24.95 -62.89
CA GLU A 62 195.13 -24.28 -63.71
C GLU A 62 194.08 -25.23 -64.31
N VAL A 63 194.45 -26.49 -64.59
CA VAL A 63 193.50 -27.45 -65.18
C VAL A 63 192.56 -27.98 -64.09
N SER A 64 193.12 -28.44 -62.97
CA SER A 64 192.34 -28.92 -61.82
C SER A 64 191.44 -27.81 -61.24
N SER A 65 191.89 -26.56 -61.24
CA SER A 65 191.06 -25.41 -60.83
C SER A 65 189.80 -25.25 -61.70
N ARG A 66 189.91 -25.43 -63.02
CA ARG A 66 188.77 -25.33 -63.95
C ARG A 66 187.80 -26.48 -63.80
N GLU A 67 188.28 -27.71 -63.62
CA GLU A 67 187.44 -28.89 -63.37
C GLU A 67 186.68 -28.78 -62.04
N LEU A 68 187.37 -28.40 -60.96
CA LEU A 68 186.74 -28.14 -59.66
C LEU A 68 185.72 -27.00 -59.75
N SER A 69 186.00 -25.94 -60.52
CA SER A 69 185.03 -24.87 -60.76
C SER A 69 183.81 -25.34 -61.56
N SER A 70 183.98 -26.24 -62.53
CA SER A 70 182.87 -26.80 -63.31
C SER A 70 181.97 -27.70 -62.45
N ILE A 71 182.57 -28.56 -61.62
CA ILE A 71 181.85 -29.42 -60.68
C ILE A 71 181.13 -28.58 -59.61
N LYS A 72 181.78 -27.52 -59.11
CA LYS A 72 181.16 -26.56 -58.20
C LYS A 72 179.92 -25.90 -58.82
N VAL A 73 180.03 -25.39 -60.05
CA VAL A 73 178.90 -24.75 -60.75
C VAL A 73 177.76 -25.75 -61.00
N ALA A 74 178.07 -27.01 -61.33
CA ALA A 74 177.06 -28.06 -61.45
C ALA A 74 176.31 -28.26 -60.12
N TYR A 75 177.01 -28.50 -59.00
CA TYR A 75 176.36 -28.64 -57.69
C TYR A 75 175.64 -27.38 -57.22
N GLU A 76 176.16 -26.17 -57.50
CA GLU A 76 175.45 -24.92 -57.20
C GLU A 76 174.16 -24.77 -58.02
N SER A 77 174.12 -25.29 -59.26
CA SER A 77 172.89 -25.34 -60.08
C SER A 77 171.89 -26.40 -59.59
N GLU A 78 172.35 -27.61 -59.24
CA GLU A 78 171.49 -28.66 -58.66
C GLU A 78 170.90 -28.21 -57.32
N LEU A 79 171.70 -27.56 -56.46
CA LEU A 79 171.22 -26.98 -55.20
C LEU A 79 170.27 -25.82 -55.42
N ALA A 80 170.43 -25.03 -56.50
CA ALA A 80 169.48 -23.98 -56.85
C ALA A 80 168.14 -24.56 -57.34
N ASP A 81 168.16 -25.64 -58.13
CA ASP A 81 166.93 -26.28 -58.64
C ASP A 81 166.22 -27.12 -57.55
N ALA A 82 166.97 -27.77 -56.66
CA ALA A 82 166.44 -28.39 -55.44
C ALA A 82 165.77 -27.34 -54.52
N ARG A 83 166.32 -26.13 -54.42
CA ARG A 83 165.68 -25.02 -53.69
C ARG A 83 164.42 -24.51 -54.40
N LYS A 84 164.45 -24.29 -55.73
CA LYS A 84 163.27 -23.88 -56.51
C LYS A 84 162.11 -24.86 -56.39
N THR A 85 162.39 -26.16 -56.44
CA THR A 85 161.39 -27.23 -56.30
C THR A 85 160.89 -27.39 -54.87
N LEU A 86 161.75 -27.24 -53.86
CA LEU A 86 161.32 -27.16 -52.46
C LEU A 86 160.41 -25.94 -52.23
N ASP A 87 160.74 -24.78 -52.80
CA ASP A 87 159.92 -23.56 -52.74
C ASP A 87 158.59 -23.70 -53.47
N SER A 88 158.55 -24.40 -54.62
CA SER A 88 157.28 -24.65 -55.34
C SER A 88 156.39 -25.62 -54.55
N VAL A 89 156.94 -26.71 -54.03
CA VAL A 89 156.22 -27.66 -53.16
C VAL A 89 155.78 -26.99 -51.85
N ALA A 90 156.57 -26.07 -51.29
CA ALA A 90 156.15 -25.29 -50.13
C ALA A 90 154.97 -24.35 -50.44
N LYS A 91 154.98 -23.67 -51.60
CA LYS A 91 153.87 -22.83 -52.06
C LYS A 91 152.61 -23.64 -52.36
N GLU A 92 152.74 -24.80 -53.02
CA GLU A 92 151.63 -25.72 -53.29
C GLU A 92 151.06 -26.31 -52.00
N ARG A 93 151.91 -26.73 -51.06
CA ARG A 93 151.48 -27.19 -49.73
C ARG A 93 150.74 -26.10 -48.96
N ALA A 94 151.24 -24.86 -48.95
CA ALA A 94 150.58 -23.74 -48.30
C ALA A 94 149.24 -23.41 -48.96
N ARG A 95 149.18 -23.43 -50.29
CA ARG A 95 147.94 -23.26 -51.06
C ARG A 95 146.92 -24.36 -50.73
N LEU A 96 147.31 -25.63 -50.78
CA LEU A 96 146.45 -26.76 -50.44
C LEU A 96 146.00 -26.74 -48.98
N GLN A 97 146.83 -26.26 -48.05
CA GLN A 97 146.43 -26.03 -46.66
C GLN A 97 145.38 -24.92 -46.53
N LEU A 98 145.51 -23.83 -47.30
CA LEU A 98 144.49 -22.77 -47.36
C LEU A 98 143.18 -23.27 -47.98
N GLU A 99 143.24 -23.96 -49.12
CA GLU A 99 142.06 -24.56 -49.79
C GLU A 99 141.36 -25.58 -48.87
N LEU A 100 142.12 -26.46 -48.20
CA LEU A 100 141.59 -27.41 -47.21
C LEU A 100 141.03 -26.72 -45.96
N SER A 101 141.59 -25.57 -45.54
CA SER A 101 141.02 -24.77 -44.44
C SER A 101 139.69 -24.14 -44.85
N LYS A 102 139.61 -23.58 -46.06
CA LYS A 102 138.40 -22.98 -46.62
C LYS A 102 137.28 -24.02 -46.74
N VAL A 103 137.54 -25.17 -47.34
CA VAL A 103 136.55 -26.26 -47.48
C VAL A 103 136.09 -26.80 -46.12
N ARG A 104 136.95 -26.77 -45.08
CA ARG A 104 136.56 -27.13 -43.71
C ARG A 104 135.61 -26.12 -43.07
N GLU A 105 135.81 -24.82 -43.28
CA GLU A 105 134.86 -23.80 -42.81
C GLU A 105 133.56 -23.82 -43.61
N GLU A 106 133.61 -23.93 -44.95
CA GLU A 106 132.43 -24.12 -45.80
C GLU A 106 131.61 -25.35 -45.37
N PHE A 107 132.26 -26.47 -45.05
CA PHE A 107 131.59 -27.66 -44.53
C PHE A 107 130.96 -27.44 -43.14
N LYS A 108 131.63 -26.71 -42.23
CA LYS A 108 131.06 -26.34 -40.93
C LYS A 108 129.83 -25.44 -41.09
N GLU A 109 129.90 -24.44 -41.97
CA GLU A 109 128.79 -23.53 -42.28
C GLU A 109 127.61 -24.29 -42.88
N LEU A 110 127.83 -25.12 -43.90
CA LEU A 110 126.78 -25.95 -44.50
C LEU A 110 126.18 -26.92 -43.49
N LYS A 111 126.98 -27.52 -42.61
CA LYS A 111 126.49 -28.40 -41.52
C LYS A 111 125.66 -27.61 -40.50
N ALA A 112 126.05 -26.39 -40.14
CA ALA A 112 125.30 -25.52 -39.24
C ALA A 112 123.98 -25.05 -39.89
N GLN A 113 124.00 -24.69 -41.17
CA GLN A 113 122.80 -24.34 -41.94
C GLN A 113 121.84 -25.54 -42.07
N ASN A 114 122.35 -26.75 -42.34
CA ASN A 114 121.52 -27.94 -42.41
C ASN A 114 120.90 -28.28 -41.04
N ALA A 115 121.70 -28.26 -39.97
CA ALA A 115 121.18 -28.44 -38.60
C ALA A 115 120.21 -27.33 -38.17
N LYS A 116 120.21 -26.15 -38.81
CA LYS A 116 119.16 -25.15 -38.64
C LYS A 116 117.89 -25.55 -39.41
N LYS A 117 118.01 -25.90 -40.70
CA LYS A 117 116.89 -26.35 -41.54
C LYS A 117 116.18 -27.58 -40.96
N GLU A 118 116.91 -28.52 -40.36
CA GLU A 118 116.36 -29.69 -39.67
C GLU A 118 115.49 -29.30 -38.46
N ARG A 119 115.94 -28.34 -37.64
CA ARG A 119 115.16 -27.80 -36.52
C ARG A 119 113.94 -27.01 -37.00
N ASP A 120 114.10 -26.18 -38.03
CA ASP A 120 113.01 -25.40 -38.63
C ASP A 120 111.94 -26.34 -39.23
N LEU A 121 112.36 -27.46 -39.85
CA LEU A 121 111.49 -28.51 -40.37
C LEU A 121 110.78 -29.28 -39.25
N GLN A 122 111.47 -29.67 -38.17
CA GLN A 122 110.85 -30.30 -37.00
C GLN A 122 109.82 -29.38 -36.32
N ALA A 123 110.14 -28.08 -36.21
CA ALA A 123 109.20 -27.08 -35.71
C ALA A 123 107.99 -26.89 -36.64
N ALA A 124 108.17 -26.98 -37.96
CA ALA A 124 107.08 -26.96 -38.93
C ALA A 124 106.19 -28.22 -38.83
N GLN A 125 106.78 -29.41 -38.66
CA GLN A 125 106.06 -30.67 -38.43
C GLN A 125 105.23 -30.61 -37.14
N ALA A 126 105.83 -30.23 -36.01
CA ALA A 126 105.12 -30.09 -34.74
C ALA A 126 103.96 -29.07 -34.82
N ARG A 127 104.14 -27.96 -35.55
CA ARG A 127 103.04 -27.02 -35.85
C ARG A 127 101.95 -27.67 -36.69
N LEU A 128 102.32 -28.40 -37.75
CA LEU A 128 101.38 -29.08 -38.64
C LEU A 128 100.54 -30.12 -37.88
N ASP A 129 101.16 -30.92 -37.01
CA ASP A 129 100.45 -31.91 -36.20
C ASP A 129 99.57 -31.25 -35.11
N SER A 130 100.00 -30.12 -34.54
CA SER A 130 99.14 -29.29 -33.66
C SER A 130 97.92 -28.71 -34.40
N ARG A 131 98.01 -28.51 -35.72
CA ARG A 131 96.87 -28.09 -36.56
C ARG A 131 95.98 -29.27 -36.94
N LYS A 132 96.52 -30.47 -37.16
CA LYS A 132 95.71 -31.70 -37.32
C LYS A 132 94.85 -31.96 -36.08
N THR A 133 95.43 -31.94 -34.87
CA THR A 133 94.64 -32.19 -33.64
C THR A 133 93.58 -31.11 -33.39
N GLN A 134 93.86 -29.85 -33.77
CA GLN A 134 92.85 -28.76 -33.77
C GLN A 134 91.77 -28.93 -34.85
N LEU A 135 92.10 -29.52 -36.01
CA LEU A 135 91.12 -29.82 -37.05
C LEU A 135 90.21 -30.96 -36.61
N ASN A 136 90.78 -32.11 -36.22
CA ASN A 136 90.05 -33.29 -35.78
C ASN A 136 89.12 -32.98 -34.58
N SER A 137 89.55 -32.12 -33.64
CA SER A 137 88.69 -31.72 -32.51
C SER A 137 87.54 -30.79 -32.92
N LYS A 138 87.73 -29.93 -33.93
CA LYS A 138 86.65 -29.14 -34.52
C LYS A 138 85.68 -29.98 -35.36
N GLU A 139 86.18 -30.98 -36.08
CA GLU A 139 85.35 -31.94 -36.83
C GLU A 139 84.50 -32.80 -35.87
N ALA A 140 85.06 -33.22 -34.73
CA ALA A 140 84.31 -33.85 -33.65
C ALA A 140 83.23 -32.91 -33.07
N ALA A 141 83.55 -31.65 -32.79
CA ALA A 141 82.56 -30.68 -32.31
C ALA A 141 81.46 -30.36 -33.35
N LEU A 142 81.81 -30.39 -34.64
CA LEU A 142 80.86 -30.20 -35.75
C LEU A 142 79.93 -31.42 -35.91
N THR A 143 80.45 -32.64 -35.77
CA THR A 143 79.61 -33.85 -35.84
C THR A 143 78.67 -34.00 -34.63
N THR A 144 79.11 -33.63 -33.42
CA THR A 144 78.22 -33.61 -32.23
C THR A 144 77.12 -32.56 -32.37
N THR A 145 77.46 -31.31 -32.72
CA THR A 145 76.47 -30.24 -32.89
C THR A 145 75.49 -30.49 -34.06
N LEU A 146 75.91 -31.18 -35.13
CA LEU A 146 74.99 -31.67 -36.16
C LEU A 146 74.09 -32.81 -35.67
N GLY A 147 74.53 -33.63 -34.71
CA GLY A 147 73.69 -34.63 -34.04
C GLY A 147 72.64 -33.97 -33.13
N GLU A 148 73.08 -33.04 -32.28
CA GLU A 148 72.20 -32.22 -31.42
C GLU A 148 71.16 -31.46 -32.24
N LYS A 149 71.57 -30.82 -33.35
CA LYS A 149 70.65 -30.16 -34.28
C LYS A 149 69.56 -31.10 -34.79
N ARG A 150 69.92 -32.31 -35.26
CA ARG A 150 68.94 -33.29 -35.76
C ARG A 150 67.96 -33.75 -34.67
N ASN A 151 68.43 -33.89 -33.44
CA ASN A 151 67.60 -34.25 -32.29
C ASN A 151 66.63 -33.12 -31.90
N LEU A 152 67.04 -31.86 -32.03
CA LEU A 152 66.15 -30.72 -31.85
C LEU A 152 65.16 -30.57 -33.02
N GLU A 153 65.59 -30.84 -34.25
CA GLU A 153 64.70 -30.85 -35.43
C GLU A 153 63.62 -31.93 -35.32
N SER A 154 63.95 -33.13 -34.81
CA SER A 154 62.94 -34.18 -34.57
C SER A 154 62.00 -33.85 -33.41
N GLN A 155 62.50 -33.28 -32.30
CA GLN A 155 61.66 -32.80 -31.20
C GLN A 155 60.69 -31.70 -31.64
N VAL A 156 61.15 -30.72 -32.44
CA VAL A 156 60.29 -29.67 -33.01
C VAL A 156 59.23 -30.27 -33.93
N GLN A 157 59.57 -31.29 -34.72
CA GLN A 157 58.60 -31.95 -35.59
C GLN A 157 57.58 -32.81 -34.80
N GLU A 158 58.00 -33.45 -33.71
CA GLU A 158 57.08 -34.16 -32.81
C GLU A 158 56.13 -33.19 -32.12
N LEU A 159 56.63 -32.07 -31.57
CA LEU A 159 55.82 -31.05 -30.92
C LEU A 159 54.81 -30.41 -31.88
N ARG A 160 55.16 -30.20 -33.16
CA ARG A 160 54.21 -29.78 -34.20
C ARG A 160 53.08 -30.80 -34.36
N VAL A 161 53.41 -32.09 -34.52
CA VAL A 161 52.42 -33.17 -34.63
C VAL A 161 51.56 -33.32 -33.36
N GLN A 162 52.08 -32.93 -32.19
CA GLN A 162 51.27 -32.83 -30.96
C GLN A 162 50.32 -31.62 -30.98
N VAL A 163 50.77 -30.45 -31.46
CA VAL A 163 49.91 -29.26 -31.66
C VAL A 163 48.81 -29.55 -32.68
N ASP A 164 49.13 -30.09 -33.85
CA ASP A 164 48.17 -30.43 -34.91
C ASP A 164 47.03 -31.34 -34.38
N LYS A 165 47.38 -32.33 -33.53
CA LYS A 165 46.43 -33.23 -32.87
C LYS A 165 45.54 -32.50 -31.84
N LEU A 166 46.11 -31.57 -31.07
CA LEU A 166 45.37 -30.79 -30.08
C LEU A 166 44.44 -29.77 -30.74
N GLU A 167 44.86 -29.17 -31.87
CA GLU A 167 44.00 -28.29 -32.67
C GLU A 167 42.85 -29.05 -33.33
N ALA A 168 43.11 -30.25 -33.86
CA ALA A 168 42.07 -31.14 -34.38
C ALA A 168 41.05 -31.54 -33.30
N ALA A 169 41.51 -32.02 -32.13
CA ALA A 169 40.65 -32.37 -31.01
C ALA A 169 39.85 -31.17 -30.47
N LEU A 170 40.46 -29.98 -30.42
CA LEU A 170 39.76 -28.73 -30.07
C LEU A 170 38.70 -28.36 -31.12
N GLY A 171 38.95 -28.63 -32.40
CA GLY A 171 37.96 -28.50 -33.49
C GLY A 171 36.77 -29.44 -33.32
N GLU A 172 37.03 -30.72 -33.01
CA GLU A 172 35.99 -31.72 -32.74
C GLU A 172 35.14 -31.35 -31.54
N VAL A 173 35.74 -30.95 -30.41
CA VAL A 173 35.01 -30.52 -29.20
C VAL A 173 34.21 -29.24 -29.45
N LYS A 174 34.74 -28.28 -30.23
CA LYS A 174 33.97 -27.09 -30.66
C LYS A 174 32.76 -27.46 -31.51
N LYS A 175 32.90 -28.43 -32.42
CA LYS A 175 31.77 -28.93 -33.23
C LYS A 175 30.74 -29.65 -32.35
N GLN A 176 31.17 -30.54 -31.46
CA GLN A 176 30.27 -31.23 -30.52
C GLN A 176 29.47 -30.23 -29.66
N LEU A 177 30.12 -29.15 -29.20
CA LEU A 177 29.45 -28.06 -28.48
C LEU A 177 28.42 -27.32 -29.35
N GLN A 178 28.70 -27.09 -30.64
CA GLN A 178 27.74 -26.50 -31.58
C GLN A 178 26.55 -27.43 -31.85
N ASP A 179 26.81 -28.73 -32.05
CA ASP A 179 25.78 -29.76 -32.26
C ASP A 179 24.87 -29.89 -31.02
N GLU A 180 25.42 -29.82 -29.80
CA GLU A 180 24.64 -29.83 -28.55
C GLU A 180 23.91 -28.50 -28.26
N MET A 181 24.48 -27.34 -28.63
CA MET A 181 23.74 -26.08 -28.57
C MET A 181 22.52 -26.09 -29.49
N LEU A 182 22.64 -26.66 -30.70
CA LEU A 182 21.52 -26.83 -31.63
C LEU A 182 20.47 -27.80 -31.05
N ARG A 183 20.88 -28.96 -30.55
CA ARG A 183 19.98 -29.93 -29.88
C ARG A 183 19.23 -29.31 -28.70
N ARG A 184 19.91 -28.48 -27.90
CA ARG A 184 19.30 -27.75 -26.79
C ARG A 184 18.25 -26.76 -27.28
N VAL A 185 18.54 -25.95 -28.29
CA VAL A 185 17.57 -24.98 -28.85
C VAL A 185 16.36 -25.70 -29.45
N ASP A 186 16.56 -26.81 -30.18
CA ASP A 186 15.46 -27.65 -30.67
C ASP A 186 14.59 -28.22 -29.55
N ALA A 187 15.19 -28.63 -28.42
CA ALA A 187 14.47 -29.11 -27.25
C ALA A 187 13.71 -27.97 -26.52
N GLU A 188 14.31 -26.78 -26.40
CA GLU A 188 13.66 -25.59 -25.82
C GLU A 188 12.47 -25.14 -26.68
N ASN A 189 12.61 -25.15 -28.01
CA ASN A 189 11.53 -24.88 -28.96
C ASN A 189 10.36 -25.87 -28.79
N ARG A 190 10.65 -27.19 -28.75
CA ARG A 190 9.61 -28.23 -28.53
C ARG A 190 8.94 -28.08 -27.16
N LEU A 191 9.70 -27.77 -26.12
CA LEU A 191 9.14 -27.48 -24.79
C LEU A 191 8.27 -26.22 -24.78
N GLN A 192 8.55 -25.23 -25.63
CA GLN A 192 7.70 -24.05 -25.77
C GLN A 192 6.38 -24.39 -26.48
N THR A 193 6.42 -25.12 -27.60
CA THR A 193 5.20 -25.61 -28.28
C THR A 193 4.34 -26.45 -27.35
N LEU A 194 4.93 -27.38 -26.58
CA LEU A 194 4.19 -28.21 -25.62
C LEU A 194 3.58 -27.42 -24.45
N LYS A 195 4.16 -26.29 -24.04
CA LYS A 195 3.51 -25.37 -23.07
C LYS A 195 2.32 -24.66 -23.70
N GLU A 196 2.47 -24.17 -24.92
CA GLU A 196 1.41 -23.46 -25.65
C GLU A 196 0.22 -24.40 -25.94
N GLU A 197 0.48 -25.65 -26.33
CA GLU A 197 -0.53 -26.71 -26.42
C GLU A 197 -1.20 -27.01 -25.08
N LEU A 198 -0.42 -27.13 -23.99
CA LEU A 198 -0.94 -27.39 -22.65
C LEU A 198 -1.81 -26.24 -22.13
N ASP A 199 -1.40 -24.99 -22.35
CA ASP A 199 -2.17 -23.81 -21.92
C ASP A 199 -3.40 -23.59 -22.80
N PHE A 200 -3.34 -23.91 -24.10
CA PHE A 200 -4.51 -24.01 -24.97
C PHE A 200 -5.51 -25.08 -24.48
N GLN A 201 -5.03 -26.27 -24.10
CA GLN A 201 -5.86 -27.32 -23.50
C GLN A 201 -6.48 -26.87 -22.18
N LYS A 202 -5.71 -26.27 -21.25
CA LYS A 202 -6.23 -25.69 -20.01
C LYS A 202 -7.33 -24.67 -20.29
N ASN A 203 -7.13 -23.79 -21.28
CA ASN A 203 -8.12 -22.80 -21.66
C ASN A 203 -9.41 -23.47 -22.15
N ILE A 204 -9.34 -24.48 -23.04
CA ILE A 204 -10.50 -25.27 -23.47
C ILE A 204 -11.20 -25.95 -22.29
N TYR A 205 -10.46 -26.60 -21.39
CA TYR A 205 -11.06 -27.25 -20.21
C TYR A 205 -11.71 -26.24 -19.26
N SER A 206 -11.11 -25.06 -19.07
CA SER A 206 -11.68 -23.99 -18.26
C SER A 206 -12.94 -23.40 -18.91
N GLU A 207 -12.96 -23.20 -20.23
CA GLU A 207 -14.12 -22.68 -20.94
C GLU A 207 -15.26 -23.71 -20.98
N GLY A 208 -14.92 -25.00 -21.17
CA GLY A 208 -15.85 -26.12 -21.06
C GLY A 208 -16.45 -26.24 -19.67
N ARG A 209 -15.63 -26.12 -18.62
CA ARG A 209 -16.10 -26.04 -17.23
C ARG A 209 -17.01 -24.82 -17.03
N ASN A 210 -16.60 -23.63 -17.42
CA ASN A 210 -17.40 -22.41 -17.27
C ASN A 210 -18.73 -22.49 -18.04
N LYS A 211 -18.78 -23.22 -19.17
CA LYS A 211 -20.01 -23.53 -19.91
C LYS A 211 -20.90 -24.54 -19.17
N THR A 212 -20.36 -25.56 -18.49
CA THR A 212 -21.17 -26.45 -17.66
C THR A 212 -21.63 -25.78 -16.37
N GLU A 213 -20.76 -25.01 -15.72
CA GLU A 213 -21.02 -24.26 -14.47
C GLU A 213 -22.16 -23.25 -14.68
N ARG A 214 -22.11 -22.42 -15.74
CA ARG A 214 -23.24 -21.55 -16.13
C ARG A 214 -24.52 -22.33 -16.45
N ARG A 215 -24.43 -23.49 -17.11
CA ARG A 215 -25.61 -24.35 -17.34
C ARG A 215 -26.15 -24.97 -16.06
N HIS A 216 -25.38 -25.05 -14.97
CA HIS A 216 -25.88 -25.47 -13.66
C HIS A 216 -26.46 -24.28 -12.90
N GLU A 217 -25.81 -23.12 -12.99
CA GLU A 217 -26.26 -21.82 -12.48
C GLU A 217 -27.66 -21.47 -13.02
N THR A 218 -27.87 -21.40 -14.34
CA THR A 218 -29.20 -21.08 -14.91
C THR A 218 -30.28 -22.10 -14.54
N ARG A 219 -29.94 -23.40 -14.42
CA ARG A 219 -30.90 -24.43 -13.96
C ARG A 219 -31.23 -24.30 -12.47
N LEU A 220 -30.34 -23.75 -11.65
CA LEU A 220 -30.64 -23.41 -10.25
C LEU A 220 -31.49 -22.15 -10.18
N GLU A 221 -31.16 -21.12 -10.97
CA GLU A 221 -31.97 -19.90 -11.11
C GLU A 221 -33.40 -20.21 -11.60
N GLU A 222 -33.57 -21.08 -12.61
CA GLU A 222 -34.86 -21.57 -13.10
C GLU A 222 -35.67 -22.27 -12.00
N ILE A 223 -35.02 -23.12 -11.18
CA ILE A 223 -35.67 -23.85 -10.07
C ILE A 223 -36.04 -22.89 -8.93
N ASP A 224 -35.16 -21.97 -8.56
CA ASP A 224 -35.38 -21.05 -7.44
C ASP A 224 -36.33 -19.91 -7.82
N SER A 225 -36.35 -19.45 -9.08
CA SER A 225 -37.39 -18.54 -9.58
C SER A 225 -38.75 -19.25 -9.64
N SER A 226 -38.81 -20.52 -10.05
CA SER A 226 -40.05 -21.31 -10.02
C SER A 226 -40.57 -21.48 -8.59
N ARG A 227 -39.69 -21.81 -7.64
CA ARG A 227 -40.01 -21.88 -6.20
C ARG A 227 -40.47 -20.54 -5.66
N GLN A 228 -39.78 -19.44 -6.00
CA GLN A 228 -40.16 -18.10 -5.57
C GLN A 228 -41.55 -17.74 -6.11
N GLN A 229 -41.82 -17.98 -7.39
CA GLN A 229 -43.14 -17.75 -7.98
C GLN A 229 -44.23 -18.63 -7.32
N GLU A 230 -43.93 -19.88 -6.99
CA GLU A 230 -44.81 -20.74 -6.19
C GLU A 230 -45.09 -20.16 -4.79
N PHE A 231 -44.07 -19.66 -4.08
CA PHE A 231 -44.24 -19.04 -2.76
C PHE A 231 -45.01 -17.73 -2.85
N GLU A 232 -44.71 -16.88 -3.82
CA GLU A 232 -45.41 -15.63 -4.08
C GLU A 232 -46.89 -15.88 -4.43
N SER A 233 -47.21 -16.88 -5.26
CA SER A 233 -48.60 -17.27 -5.52
C SER A 233 -49.28 -17.76 -4.24
N LYS A 234 -48.69 -18.70 -3.50
CA LYS A 234 -49.27 -19.24 -2.26
C LYS A 234 -49.53 -18.15 -1.21
N VAL A 235 -48.61 -17.17 -1.09
CA VAL A 235 -48.79 -16.00 -0.22
C VAL A 235 -49.87 -15.06 -0.77
N ALA A 236 -49.89 -14.78 -2.06
CA ALA A 236 -50.90 -13.92 -2.69
C ALA A 236 -52.31 -14.52 -2.61
N ASP A 237 -52.46 -15.84 -2.76
CA ASP A 237 -53.71 -16.57 -2.62
C ASP A 237 -54.17 -16.63 -1.16
N ALA A 238 -53.25 -16.86 -0.20
CA ALA A 238 -53.55 -16.77 1.23
C ALA A 238 -53.99 -15.36 1.67
N LEU A 239 -53.31 -14.32 1.18
CA LEU A 239 -53.70 -12.91 1.41
C LEU A 239 -55.04 -12.57 0.75
N ARG A 240 -55.37 -13.17 -0.42
CA ARG A 240 -56.68 -13.00 -1.06
C ARG A 240 -57.78 -13.72 -0.26
N GLY A 241 -57.50 -14.91 0.28
CA GLY A 241 -58.39 -15.63 1.18
C GLY A 241 -58.69 -14.84 2.46
N LEU A 242 -57.66 -14.32 3.13
CA LEU A 242 -57.83 -13.50 4.34
C LEU A 242 -58.63 -12.22 4.06
N ARG A 243 -58.40 -11.56 2.92
CA ARG A 243 -59.20 -10.40 2.48
C ARG A 243 -60.66 -10.78 2.22
N ALA A 244 -60.91 -11.91 1.54
CA ALA A 244 -62.26 -12.39 1.31
C ALA A 244 -63.00 -12.72 2.62
N GLN A 245 -62.32 -13.36 3.57
CA GLN A 245 -62.85 -13.62 4.93
C GLN A 245 -63.20 -12.31 5.65
N HIS A 246 -62.28 -11.33 5.68
CA HIS A 246 -62.56 -10.03 6.29
C HIS A 246 -63.72 -9.28 5.59
N GLU A 247 -63.84 -9.40 4.26
CA GLU A 247 -64.99 -8.85 3.53
C GLU A 247 -66.30 -9.57 3.85
N GLU A 248 -66.29 -10.89 4.03
CA GLU A 248 -67.45 -11.69 4.42
C GLU A 248 -67.88 -11.38 5.86
N GLU A 249 -66.94 -11.23 6.80
CA GLU A 249 -67.19 -10.75 8.15
C GLU A 249 -67.81 -9.34 8.12
N VAL A 250 -67.24 -8.40 7.36
CA VAL A 250 -67.78 -7.03 7.23
C VAL A 250 -69.17 -7.03 6.57
N LYS A 251 -69.44 -7.90 5.58
CA LYS A 251 -70.78 -8.10 5.00
C LYS A 251 -71.75 -8.63 6.07
N TRP A 252 -71.35 -9.64 6.85
CA TRP A 252 -72.16 -10.21 7.93
C TRP A 252 -72.47 -9.20 9.03
N TYR A 253 -71.46 -8.45 9.52
CA TYR A 253 -71.66 -7.36 10.47
C TYR A 253 -72.60 -6.28 9.92
N LYS A 254 -72.47 -5.90 8.64
CA LYS A 254 -73.38 -4.96 7.99
C LYS A 254 -74.81 -5.51 7.90
N GLU A 255 -74.99 -6.78 7.53
CA GLU A 255 -76.31 -7.41 7.48
C GLU A 255 -76.96 -7.52 8.87
N GLU A 256 -76.20 -7.83 9.92
CA GLU A 256 -76.74 -7.91 11.29
C GLU A 256 -77.04 -6.52 11.87
N LEU A 257 -76.23 -5.51 11.53
CA LEU A 257 -76.58 -4.10 11.75
C LEU A 257 -77.86 -3.72 10.99
N GLU A 258 -78.00 -4.09 9.72
CA GLU A 258 -79.24 -3.83 8.97
C GLU A 258 -80.45 -4.56 9.57
N LYS A 259 -80.33 -5.82 10.01
CA LYS A 259 -81.39 -6.56 10.72
C LYS A 259 -81.78 -5.86 12.02
N THR A 260 -80.82 -5.45 12.84
CA THR A 260 -81.09 -4.75 14.11
C THR A 260 -81.63 -3.34 13.89
N TYR A 261 -81.22 -2.61 12.85
CA TYR A 261 -81.83 -1.34 12.45
C TYR A 261 -83.26 -1.52 11.95
N ARG A 262 -83.52 -2.51 11.07
CA ARG A 262 -84.87 -2.84 10.60
C ARG A 262 -85.79 -3.21 11.78
N SER A 263 -85.30 -4.01 12.73
CA SER A 263 -86.01 -4.37 13.97
C SER A 263 -86.30 -3.15 14.86
N LYS A 264 -85.32 -2.26 15.08
CA LYS A 264 -85.53 -1.00 15.83
C LYS A 264 -86.57 -0.10 15.15
N LEU A 265 -86.50 0.03 13.82
CA LEU A 265 -87.42 0.85 13.03
C LEU A 265 -88.84 0.26 13.03
N GLU A 266 -88.98 -1.07 12.95
CA GLU A 266 -90.26 -1.76 13.04
C GLU A 266 -90.88 -1.66 14.45
N ASN A 267 -90.09 -1.80 15.51
CA ASN A 267 -90.53 -1.53 16.88
C ASN A 267 -90.94 -0.04 17.08
N ALA A 268 -90.25 0.90 16.42
CA ALA A 268 -90.62 2.31 16.42
C ALA A 268 -91.96 2.54 15.70
N LYS A 269 -92.20 1.91 14.53
CA LYS A 269 -93.52 1.94 13.87
C LYS A 269 -94.61 1.38 14.77
N GLN A 270 -94.43 0.17 15.31
CA GLN A 270 -95.46 -0.47 16.14
C GLN A 270 -95.75 0.31 17.43
N SER A 271 -94.77 1.02 18.00
CA SER A 271 -95.03 1.94 19.12
C SER A 271 -95.73 3.23 18.67
N ALA A 272 -95.43 3.77 17.50
CA ALA A 272 -96.18 4.87 16.89
C ALA A 272 -97.64 4.50 16.55
N GLU A 273 -97.87 3.28 16.03
CA GLU A 273 -99.20 2.73 15.75
C GLU A 273 -100.01 2.52 17.04
N ARG A 274 -99.39 1.96 18.09
CA ARG A 274 -100.02 1.84 19.44
C ARG A 274 -100.34 3.21 20.05
N ASN A 275 -99.45 4.18 19.89
CA ASN A 275 -99.73 5.56 20.31
C ASN A 275 -100.87 6.18 19.49
N SER A 276 -100.93 5.92 18.18
CA SER A 276 -101.99 6.40 17.30
C SER A 276 -103.35 5.76 17.62
N SER A 277 -103.41 4.47 17.96
CA SER A 277 -104.65 3.81 18.37
C SER A 277 -105.09 4.23 19.77
N MET A 278 -104.16 4.48 20.71
CA MET A 278 -104.47 5.11 21.99
C MET A 278 -105.01 6.54 21.82
N VAL A 279 -104.45 7.34 20.90
CA VAL A 279 -104.97 8.68 20.57
C VAL A 279 -106.36 8.59 19.92
N GLY A 280 -106.59 7.58 19.07
CA GLY A 280 -107.92 7.28 18.51
C GLY A 280 -108.95 6.98 19.59
N ALA A 281 -108.67 6.02 20.48
CA ALA A 281 -109.54 5.66 21.60
C ALA A 281 -109.83 6.85 22.53
N ALA A 282 -108.80 7.63 22.90
CA ALA A 282 -108.98 8.84 23.70
C ALA A 282 -109.83 9.92 22.98
N HIS A 283 -109.78 9.98 21.65
CA HIS A 283 -110.65 10.86 20.87
C HIS A 283 -112.10 10.35 20.84
N GLU A 284 -112.32 9.04 20.73
CA GLU A 284 -113.65 8.42 20.82
C GLU A 284 -114.29 8.62 22.20
N GLU A 285 -113.56 8.42 23.30
CA GLU A 285 -114.00 8.73 24.66
C GLU A 285 -114.40 10.21 24.83
N LEU A 286 -113.65 11.12 24.20
CA LEU A 286 -113.92 12.55 24.23
C LEU A 286 -115.18 12.91 23.41
N GLN A 287 -115.39 12.29 22.25
CA GLN A 287 -116.62 12.45 21.46
C GLN A 287 -117.86 11.90 22.20
N GLN A 288 -117.76 10.71 22.83
CA GLN A 288 -118.82 10.17 23.68
C GLN A 288 -119.16 11.10 24.85
N SER A 289 -118.13 11.65 25.49
CA SER A 289 -118.28 12.63 26.58
C SER A 289 -118.96 13.92 26.11
N ARG A 290 -118.67 14.36 24.87
CA ARG A 290 -119.27 15.56 24.26
C ARG A 290 -120.76 15.38 23.97
N ILE A 291 -121.14 14.27 23.33
CA ILE A 291 -122.54 13.90 23.10
C ILE A 291 -123.33 13.84 24.43
N ARG A 292 -122.69 13.31 25.49
CA ARG A 292 -123.28 13.27 26.84
C ARG A 292 -123.52 14.66 27.42
N ILE A 293 -122.56 15.58 27.28
CA ILE A 293 -122.70 16.99 27.69
C ILE A 293 -123.84 17.69 26.93
N ASP A 294 -123.93 17.49 25.61
CA ASP A 294 -124.99 18.09 24.79
C ASP A 294 -126.38 17.60 25.22
N SER A 295 -126.52 16.29 25.51
CA SER A 295 -127.78 15.70 25.99
C SER A 295 -128.23 16.25 27.36
N LEU A 296 -127.30 16.48 28.29
CA LEU A 296 -127.57 17.06 29.61
C LEU A 296 -127.89 18.57 29.50
N SER A 297 -127.23 19.26 28.57
CA SER A 297 -127.49 20.68 28.28
C SER A 297 -128.91 20.89 27.73
N ALA A 298 -129.38 19.98 26.87
CA ALA A 298 -130.77 19.97 26.41
C ALA A 298 -131.76 19.80 27.57
N GLN A 299 -131.50 18.87 28.50
CA GLN A 299 -132.35 18.66 29.70
C GLN A 299 -132.39 19.89 30.62
N LEU A 300 -131.25 20.57 30.83
CA LEU A 300 -131.20 21.83 31.59
C LEU A 300 -132.05 22.93 30.92
N SER A 301 -131.97 23.07 29.59
CA SER A 301 -132.77 24.07 28.85
C SER A 301 -134.28 23.83 28.94
N GLN A 302 -134.69 22.56 29.04
CA GLN A 302 -136.10 22.16 29.22
C GLN A 302 -136.62 22.59 30.61
N LEU A 303 -135.83 22.35 31.66
CA LEU A 303 -136.18 22.71 33.04
C LEU A 303 -136.18 24.24 33.26
N GLN A 304 -135.25 24.97 32.66
CA GLN A 304 -135.22 26.45 32.74
C GLN A 304 -136.50 27.09 32.16
N LYS A 305 -137.04 26.56 31.05
CA LYS A 305 -138.32 27.03 30.49
C LYS A 305 -139.49 26.78 31.43
N GLN A 306 -139.51 25.64 32.12
CA GLN A 306 -140.55 25.31 33.11
C GLN A 306 -140.48 26.22 34.34
N LEU A 307 -139.27 26.57 34.80
CA LEU A 307 -139.07 27.51 35.91
C LEU A 307 -139.60 28.90 35.57
N ALA A 308 -139.19 29.47 34.43
CA ALA A 308 -139.61 30.81 34.00
C ALA A 308 -141.14 30.94 33.85
N ALA A 309 -141.80 29.88 33.36
CA ALA A 309 -143.26 29.82 33.23
C ALA A 309 -144.01 29.70 34.58
N LYS A 310 -143.31 29.37 35.68
CA LYS A 310 -143.85 29.39 37.04
C LYS A 310 -143.57 30.70 37.76
N GLU A 311 -142.44 31.33 37.49
CA GLU A 311 -142.12 32.66 38.03
C GLU A 311 -143.08 33.75 37.53
N SER A 312 -143.51 33.72 36.26
CA SER A 312 -144.51 34.68 35.76
C SER A 312 -145.85 34.54 36.50
N GLN A 313 -146.33 33.31 36.67
CA GLN A 313 -147.57 33.02 37.41
C GLN A 313 -147.53 33.46 38.88
N LEU A 314 -146.36 33.51 39.50
CA LEU A 314 -146.20 34.06 40.85
C LEU A 314 -146.26 35.60 40.84
N ARG A 315 -145.53 36.26 39.92
CA ARG A 315 -145.50 37.73 39.82
C ARG A 315 -146.91 38.32 39.62
N ASP A 316 -147.72 37.75 38.73
CA ASP A 316 -149.08 38.24 38.48
C ASP A 316 -149.98 38.19 39.74
N LEU A 317 -149.79 37.18 40.60
CA LEU A 317 -150.52 37.03 41.86
C LEU A 317 -150.02 37.97 42.97
N GLU A 318 -148.70 38.16 43.07
CA GLU A 318 -148.09 39.12 44.01
C GLU A 318 -148.52 40.56 43.71
N ASP A 319 -148.58 40.90 42.42
CA ASP A 319 -148.93 42.23 41.94
C ASP A 319 -150.43 42.53 42.15
N ALA A 320 -151.31 41.53 42.09
CA ALA A 320 -152.70 41.66 42.51
C ALA A 320 -152.83 41.93 44.02
N LEU A 321 -152.15 41.12 44.85
CA LEU A 321 -152.14 41.23 46.31
C LEU A 321 -151.57 42.57 46.81
N ALA A 322 -150.61 43.15 46.06
CA ALA A 322 -150.05 44.46 46.37
C ALA A 322 -151.09 45.60 46.24
N ARG A 323 -151.96 45.56 45.22
CA ARG A 323 -152.96 46.61 44.93
C ARG A 323 -154.03 46.72 46.03
N GLU A 324 -154.49 45.59 46.58
CA GLU A 324 -155.44 45.58 47.72
C GLU A 324 -154.81 46.08 49.02
N ARG A 325 -153.53 45.75 49.26
CA ARG A 325 -152.79 46.22 50.45
C ARG A 325 -152.54 47.72 50.41
N GLU A 326 -152.26 48.27 49.24
CA GLU A 326 -151.99 49.71 49.05
C GLU A 326 -153.26 50.56 49.21
N THR A 327 -154.39 50.12 48.66
CA THR A 327 -155.70 50.79 48.85
C THR A 327 -156.13 50.75 50.32
N SER A 328 -155.98 49.60 50.99
CA SER A 328 -156.27 49.46 52.42
C SER A 328 -155.47 50.42 53.29
N ARG A 329 -154.16 50.57 53.03
CA ARG A 329 -153.27 51.43 53.83
C ARG A 329 -153.64 52.91 53.81
N ARG A 330 -154.07 53.44 52.66
CA ARG A 330 -154.35 54.88 52.49
C ARG A 330 -155.52 55.32 53.38
N ILE A 331 -156.61 54.54 53.36
CA ILE A 331 -157.80 54.76 54.20
C ILE A 331 -157.41 54.83 55.70
N LEU A 332 -156.50 53.96 56.14
CA LEU A 332 -156.00 53.96 57.51
C LEU A 332 -155.12 55.17 57.83
N SER A 333 -154.18 55.55 56.96
CA SER A 333 -153.30 56.70 57.20
C SER A 333 -154.03 58.04 57.25
N ASP A 334 -155.18 58.15 56.57
CA ASP A 334 -156.02 59.35 56.60
C ASP A 334 -156.79 59.45 57.93
N LYS A 335 -157.34 58.33 58.42
CA LYS A 335 -157.97 58.26 59.76
C LYS A 335 -156.97 58.45 60.90
N GLU A 336 -155.74 57.95 60.77
CA GLU A 336 -154.67 58.20 61.74
C GLU A 336 -154.27 59.69 61.82
N ARG A 337 -154.30 60.42 60.68
CA ARG A 337 -154.08 61.88 60.67
C ARG A 337 -155.19 62.63 61.39
N GLU A 338 -156.45 62.38 61.07
CA GLU A 338 -157.58 63.01 61.74
C GLU A 338 -157.51 62.82 63.27
N MET A 339 -157.15 61.62 63.72
CA MET A 339 -156.96 61.30 65.13
C MET A 339 -155.74 61.99 65.77
N ALA A 340 -154.66 62.22 65.00
CA ALA A 340 -153.48 62.94 65.47
C ALA A 340 -153.75 64.45 65.62
N ASP A 341 -154.39 65.07 64.63
CA ASP A 341 -154.71 66.51 64.65
C ASP A 341 -155.68 66.86 65.79
N MET A 342 -156.67 66.00 66.05
CA MET A 342 -157.59 66.16 67.19
C MET A 342 -156.87 66.04 68.54
N ARG A 343 -155.88 65.13 68.67
CA ARG A 343 -155.05 65.02 69.88
C ARG A 343 -154.13 66.22 70.06
N ALA A 344 -153.50 66.70 68.99
CA ALA A 344 -152.62 67.88 69.04
C ALA A 344 -153.37 69.14 69.51
N ARG A 345 -154.57 69.37 68.98
CA ARG A 345 -155.46 70.46 69.44
C ARG A 345 -155.84 70.32 70.92
N MET A 346 -156.16 69.11 71.36
CA MET A 346 -156.51 68.87 72.77
C MET A 346 -155.31 69.06 73.71
N GLN A 347 -154.08 68.74 73.25
CA GLN A 347 -152.86 68.99 74.01
C GLN A 347 -152.53 70.50 74.08
N GLN A 348 -152.64 71.24 72.95
CA GLN A 348 -152.47 72.70 72.98
C GLN A 348 -153.42 73.37 73.99
N GLN A 349 -154.69 72.94 74.06
CA GLN A 349 -155.60 73.49 75.06
C GLN A 349 -155.19 73.16 76.51
N LEU A 350 -154.61 71.98 76.77
CA LEU A 350 -154.07 71.65 78.10
C LEU A 350 -152.85 72.52 78.42
N ASP A 351 -151.95 72.72 77.46
CA ASP A 351 -150.76 73.55 77.63
C ASP A 351 -151.14 75.04 77.82
N GLU A 352 -152.14 75.55 77.08
CA GLU A 352 -152.75 76.87 77.27
C GLU A 352 -153.40 77.03 78.67
N TYR A 353 -154.10 76.01 79.18
CA TYR A 353 -154.61 76.02 80.56
C TYR A 353 -153.49 75.93 81.60
N GLN A 354 -152.36 75.32 81.28
CA GLN A 354 -151.18 75.24 82.14
C GLN A 354 -150.46 76.59 82.24
N GLU A 355 -150.23 77.28 81.10
CA GLU A 355 -149.72 78.66 81.08
C GLU A 355 -150.66 79.63 81.80
N LEU A 356 -151.99 79.47 81.63
CA LEU A 356 -152.97 80.27 82.35
C LEU A 356 -152.96 80.00 83.86
N LEU A 357 -152.62 78.78 84.30
CA LEU A 357 -152.43 78.44 85.72
C LEU A 357 -151.15 79.07 86.29
N ASP A 358 -150.06 79.11 85.53
CA ASP A 358 -148.82 79.77 85.94
C ASP A 358 -148.98 81.31 85.98
N ILE A 359 -149.71 81.90 85.03
CA ILE A 359 -150.14 83.30 85.08
C ILE A 359 -151.03 83.53 86.32
N LYS A 360 -151.93 82.60 86.65
CA LYS A 360 -152.76 82.69 87.86
C LYS A 360 -151.92 82.63 89.13
N LEU A 361 -150.84 81.85 89.19
CA LEU A 361 -149.90 81.84 90.31
C LEU A 361 -149.08 83.14 90.41
N ALA A 362 -148.67 83.73 89.30
CA ALA A 362 -148.03 85.04 89.28
C ALA A 362 -149.00 86.14 89.79
N LEU A 363 -150.26 86.12 89.36
CA LEU A 363 -151.29 87.05 89.81
C LEU A 363 -151.67 86.84 91.29
N ASP A 364 -151.69 85.60 91.81
CA ASP A 364 -151.85 85.33 93.24
C ASP A 364 -150.73 86.02 94.07
N MET A 365 -149.48 85.97 93.59
CA MET A 365 -148.36 86.66 94.23
C MET A 365 -148.47 88.19 94.15
N GLU A 366 -148.80 88.74 92.98
CA GLU A 366 -148.95 90.18 92.79
C GLU A 366 -150.12 90.76 93.61
N ILE A 367 -151.29 90.11 93.60
CA ILE A 367 -152.47 90.60 94.34
C ILE A 367 -152.22 90.54 95.86
N HIS A 368 -151.49 89.55 96.35
CA HIS A 368 -151.09 89.47 97.76
C HIS A 368 -150.12 90.60 98.17
N ALA A 369 -149.36 91.17 97.23
CA ALA A 369 -148.59 92.39 97.45
C ALA A 369 -149.47 93.66 97.35
N TYR A 370 -150.36 93.74 96.35
CA TYR A 370 -151.12 94.95 96.05
C TYR A 370 -152.16 95.36 97.11
N ARG A 371 -152.75 94.42 97.89
CA ARG A 371 -153.81 94.76 98.85
C ARG A 371 -153.49 94.66 100.34
N LYS A 372 -152.28 94.21 100.70
CA LYS A 372 -151.64 94.59 101.98
C LYS A 372 -151.44 96.11 102.14
N LEU A 373 -151.55 96.86 101.05
CA LEU A 373 -151.54 98.33 101.04
C LEU A 373 -152.95 98.96 101.11
N LEU A 374 -154.02 98.16 100.99
CA LEU A 374 -155.43 98.57 101.15
C LEU A 374 -156.09 97.99 102.41
N GLU A 375 -155.40 97.07 103.11
CA GLU A 375 -155.68 96.59 104.47
C GLU A 375 -155.62 97.69 105.56
N GLY A 376 -155.63 98.98 105.19
CA GLY A 376 -155.54 100.12 106.12
C GLY A 376 -156.49 101.31 105.88
N GLU A 377 -157.29 101.36 104.80
CA GLU A 377 -158.17 102.52 104.53
C GLU A 377 -159.69 102.24 104.45
N GLU A 378 -160.12 101.04 104.05
CA GLU A 378 -161.54 100.77 103.78
C GLU A 378 -162.23 99.85 104.81
N GLU A 379 -161.88 100.00 106.09
CA GLU A 379 -162.64 99.47 107.25
C GLU A 379 -164.05 100.11 107.43
N ARG A 380 -164.70 100.55 106.34
CA ARG A 380 -165.85 101.47 106.37
C ARG A 380 -167.11 100.99 105.66
N LEU A 381 -167.03 100.20 104.59
CA LEU A 381 -168.20 99.86 103.74
C LEU A 381 -168.21 98.39 103.30
N ARG A 382 -169.39 97.77 103.27
CA ARG A 382 -169.63 96.33 102.99
C ARG A 382 -170.06 96.08 101.54
N LEU A 383 -169.75 94.90 100.97
CA LEU A 383 -170.69 93.88 100.38
C LEU A 383 -170.09 92.95 99.27
N SER A 384 -170.77 91.79 99.06
CA SER A 384 -170.99 91.02 97.79
C SER A 384 -170.17 89.74 97.38
N PRO A 385 -170.77 88.76 96.59
CA PRO A 385 -170.37 87.31 96.58
C PRO A 385 -170.56 86.43 95.26
N SER A 386 -170.29 85.09 95.33
CA SER A 386 -170.99 83.92 94.62
C SER A 386 -170.85 83.62 93.08
N PRO A 387 -171.41 82.52 92.42
CA PRO A 387 -171.41 81.01 92.68
C PRO A 387 -171.50 79.97 91.44
N SER A 388 -171.32 78.61 91.64
CA SER A 388 -171.94 77.38 90.94
C SER A 388 -171.50 76.85 89.51
N SER A 389 -171.79 75.65 88.86
CA SER A 389 -172.30 74.24 89.17
C SER A 389 -172.43 73.15 87.98
N GLN A 390 -172.38 71.80 88.25
CA GLN A 390 -173.05 70.57 87.60
C GLN A 390 -172.55 69.60 86.40
N LYS A 391 -172.71 68.23 86.56
CA LYS A 391 -172.94 67.02 85.61
C LYS A 391 -171.81 66.39 84.68
N GLY A 392 -171.79 65.16 84.07
CA GLY A 392 -172.26 63.72 84.27
C GLY A 392 -173.21 62.99 83.22
N GLY A 393 -173.18 61.69 82.71
CA GLY A 393 -172.18 60.58 82.40
C GLY A 393 -172.62 59.03 82.48
N SER A 394 -172.66 58.13 81.41
CA SER A 394 -172.85 56.59 81.49
C SER A 394 -172.82 55.66 80.18
N ARG A 395 -172.36 54.35 80.29
CA ARG A 395 -172.69 52.99 79.64
C ARG A 395 -172.39 52.43 78.17
N ILE A 396 -172.02 51.11 78.11
CA ILE A 396 -172.28 49.94 77.14
C ILE A 396 -171.37 49.52 75.90
N HIS A 397 -170.73 48.32 76.01
CA HIS A 397 -170.61 47.06 75.18
C HIS A 397 -170.42 46.93 73.61
N VAL A 398 -169.68 45.85 73.21
CA VAL A 398 -169.53 45.09 71.91
C VAL A 398 -168.75 45.69 70.71
N SER A 399 -167.69 44.99 70.23
CA SER A 399 -167.44 44.54 68.81
C SER A 399 -165.95 44.30 68.49
N HIS A 400 -165.64 43.47 67.48
CA HIS A 400 -164.27 43.02 67.15
C HIS A 400 -164.01 43.03 65.63
N SER A 401 -162.93 43.70 65.16
CA SER A 401 -162.15 43.33 63.95
C SER A 401 -161.02 44.33 63.61
N THR A 402 -160.15 43.93 62.66
CA THR A 402 -159.22 44.71 61.80
C THR A 402 -158.06 45.55 62.39
N THR A 403 -156.83 45.00 62.26
CA THR A 403 -155.58 45.61 61.70
C THR A 403 -155.02 46.93 62.33
N PRO A 404 -153.88 47.51 61.86
CA PRO A 404 -152.70 47.00 61.11
C PRO A 404 -151.38 47.23 61.91
N GLY A 405 -150.21 47.32 61.26
CA GLY A 405 -148.94 47.72 61.89
C GLY A 405 -147.92 48.34 60.91
N SER A 406 -146.78 48.87 61.40
CA SER A 406 -145.74 49.48 60.53
C SER A 406 -144.29 49.52 61.08
N SER A 407 -143.38 48.87 60.33
CA SER A 407 -142.05 49.35 59.85
C SER A 407 -140.97 49.99 60.76
N LYS A 408 -139.76 49.37 60.82
CA LYS A 408 -138.45 50.10 60.78
C LYS A 408 -137.24 49.24 60.33
N LYS A 409 -136.21 49.92 59.76
CA LYS A 409 -135.10 49.42 58.88
C LYS A 409 -133.90 48.71 59.55
N ARG A 410 -133.27 47.74 58.84
CA ARG A 410 -131.82 47.55 58.45
C ARG A 410 -131.60 46.11 57.87
N LYS A 411 -131.07 45.85 56.65
CA LYS A 411 -129.66 45.81 56.14
C LYS A 411 -128.74 44.79 56.88
N LEU A 412 -127.89 43.93 56.26
CA LEU A 412 -127.42 43.73 54.85
C LEU A 412 -126.58 42.40 54.69
N GLU A 413 -126.60 41.71 53.51
CA GLU A 413 -125.58 40.79 52.86
C GLU A 413 -124.84 39.69 53.70
N ASP A 414 -123.89 38.89 53.17
CA ASP A 414 -123.93 37.80 52.14
C ASP A 414 -122.67 36.86 52.36
N GLY A 415 -122.14 35.94 51.53
CA GLY A 415 -122.43 35.49 50.15
C GLY A 415 -121.52 34.36 49.61
N GLU A 416 -122.10 33.50 48.75
CA GLU A 416 -121.58 32.43 47.85
C GLU A 416 -120.31 31.56 48.10
N ARG A 417 -119.66 31.00 47.04
CA ARG A 417 -118.92 29.71 47.06
C ARG A 417 -117.72 29.56 46.06
N ARG A 418 -116.75 28.70 46.47
CA ARG A 418 -115.91 27.74 45.66
C ARG A 418 -114.96 28.24 44.53
N THR A 419 -113.74 27.67 44.52
CA THR A 419 -113.03 27.09 43.33
C THR A 419 -111.87 26.16 43.78
N SER A 420 -111.14 25.53 42.86
CA SER A 420 -110.17 24.42 43.11
C SER A 420 -108.91 24.48 42.21
N PHE A 421 -107.81 23.80 42.58
CA PHE A 421 -106.62 23.62 41.71
C PHE A 421 -105.86 22.29 41.91
N SER A 422 -104.92 21.92 41.02
CA SER A 422 -104.23 20.60 40.95
C SER A 422 -102.93 20.61 40.10
N GLN A 423 -101.90 19.83 40.49
CA GLN A 423 -100.79 19.22 39.70
C GLN A 423 -99.72 18.58 40.66
N HIS A 424 -98.61 17.89 40.30
CA HIS A 424 -97.94 17.51 39.02
C HIS A 424 -97.72 15.96 38.93
N ALA A 425 -96.69 15.44 38.24
CA ALA A 425 -96.47 13.98 38.05
C ALA A 425 -95.01 13.47 37.85
N ARG A 426 -94.80 12.18 38.19
CA ARG A 426 -93.96 11.11 37.59
C ARG A 426 -92.46 11.27 37.20
N THR A 427 -91.64 10.46 37.90
CA THR A 427 -90.60 9.49 37.41
C THR A 427 -89.24 9.93 36.84
N SER A 428 -88.26 9.02 36.97
CA SER A 428 -86.83 9.14 36.63
C SER A 428 -86.41 8.11 35.56
N GLY A 429 -85.33 8.38 34.80
CA GLY A 429 -84.72 7.44 33.85
C GLY A 429 -83.24 7.75 33.59
N ARG A 430 -82.37 6.73 33.71
CA ARG A 430 -80.91 6.80 33.47
C ARG A 430 -80.56 6.72 31.98
N VAL A 431 -79.33 7.11 31.61
CA VAL A 431 -78.34 6.25 30.91
C VAL A 431 -76.94 6.87 31.06
N ALA A 432 -75.88 6.09 30.85
CA ALA A 432 -74.48 6.50 30.99
C ALA A 432 -73.72 6.41 29.66
N VAL A 433 -72.60 7.14 29.55
CA VAL A 433 -71.48 6.89 28.61
C VAL A 433 -70.19 7.32 29.32
N GLU A 434 -69.12 6.56 29.12
CA GLU A 434 -67.74 7.04 29.20
C GLU A 434 -66.96 6.34 28.08
N GLU A 435 -66.16 7.08 27.31
CA GLU A 435 -65.40 6.56 26.16
C GLU A 435 -63.90 6.83 26.30
N VAL A 436 -63.12 5.77 26.07
CA VAL A 436 -61.80 5.68 25.42
C VAL A 436 -60.76 6.80 25.65
N ASP A 437 -59.62 6.39 26.21
CA ASP A 437 -58.39 7.18 26.39
C ASP A 437 -57.71 7.60 25.06
N LEU A 438 -57.06 8.77 25.09
CA LEU A 438 -56.03 9.20 24.13
C LEU A 438 -54.91 9.97 24.86
N GLU A 439 -53.86 9.23 25.26
CA GLU A 439 -52.50 9.72 25.51
C GLU A 439 -52.30 10.78 26.63
N GLY A 440 -53.02 10.59 27.74
CA GLY A 440 -52.52 10.73 29.13
C GLY A 440 -51.70 11.96 29.57
N LYS A 441 -52.27 12.74 30.50
CA LYS A 441 -51.50 13.54 31.48
C LYS A 441 -52.07 13.45 32.91
N PHE A 442 -51.55 12.48 33.67
CA PHE A 442 -51.66 12.35 35.14
C PHE A 442 -53.09 12.06 35.69
N VAL A 443 -53.31 11.43 36.84
CA VAL A 443 -52.52 10.59 37.78
C VAL A 443 -53.53 9.81 38.64
N VAL A 444 -53.22 8.58 39.06
CA VAL A 444 -53.41 8.05 40.45
C VAL A 444 -53.01 6.56 40.48
N HIS A 445 -52.21 6.25 41.50
CA HIS A 445 -51.60 4.97 41.84
C HIS A 445 -52.63 3.97 42.43
N LEU A 446 -52.42 2.65 42.27
CA LEU A 446 -52.94 1.46 43.01
C LEU A 446 -53.12 0.27 42.03
N GLN A 447 -52.82 -1.01 42.30
CA GLN A 447 -51.97 -1.65 43.32
C GLN A 447 -51.49 -3.04 42.79
N CYS A 448 -50.57 -3.71 43.50
CA CYS A 448 -50.02 -5.05 43.30
C CYS A 448 -51.04 -6.15 42.88
N HIS A 449 -50.69 -7.26 42.19
CA HIS A 449 -49.64 -8.26 42.52
C HIS A 449 -49.27 -9.20 41.34
N HIS A 450 -48.12 -9.91 41.50
CA HIS A 450 -47.65 -11.23 40.96
C HIS A 450 -48.07 -11.76 39.56
N HIS A 451 -47.17 -12.21 38.66
CA HIS A 451 -46.13 -13.28 38.72
C HIS A 451 -46.67 -14.74 38.77
N PRO A 452 -45.91 -15.79 38.32
CA PRO A 452 -45.07 -15.87 37.12
C PRO A 452 -44.97 -17.29 36.45
N TRP A 453 -44.97 -17.37 35.12
CA TRP A 453 -44.40 -18.50 34.33
C TRP A 453 -43.78 -17.85 33.07
N GLY A 454 -42.57 -18.12 32.55
CA GLY A 454 -41.64 -19.24 32.64
C GLY A 454 -41.27 -19.67 31.20
N HIS A 455 -40.06 -20.11 30.81
CA HIS A 455 -38.80 -20.27 31.54
C HIS A 455 -37.64 -20.63 30.55
N TRP A 456 -36.41 -20.07 30.73
CA TRP A 456 -35.14 -20.43 30.00
C TRP A 456 -35.07 -20.10 28.48
N TRP A 457 -33.93 -20.14 27.74
CA TRP A 457 -32.54 -20.62 27.95
C TRP A 457 -31.45 -19.62 27.46
N ARG A 458 -30.16 -19.95 27.69
CA ARG A 458 -28.96 -19.16 27.32
C ARG A 458 -28.15 -19.79 26.16
N GLN A 459 -27.48 -18.96 25.35
CA GLN A 459 -26.09 -19.12 24.84
C GLN A 459 -25.64 -17.76 24.26
N GLN A 460 -24.50 -17.11 24.57
CA GLN A 460 -23.07 -17.46 24.76
C GLN A 460 -22.18 -17.34 23.48
N ARG A 461 -21.50 -16.19 23.36
CA ARG A 461 -20.13 -15.99 22.78
C ARG A 461 -19.95 -16.22 21.25
N ARG A 462 -18.95 -15.64 20.56
CA ARG A 462 -17.89 -14.62 20.86
C ARG A 462 -17.51 -13.88 19.53
N PRO A 463 -16.73 -12.77 19.54
CA PRO A 463 -16.47 -11.94 18.35
C PRO A 463 -15.22 -12.38 17.55
N TRP A 464 -15.11 -11.87 16.32
CA TRP A 464 -13.94 -12.04 15.45
C TRP A 464 -13.08 -10.77 15.29
N ARG A 465 -11.76 -10.99 15.20
CA ARG A 465 -10.65 -10.13 14.73
C ARG A 465 -9.79 -11.04 13.84
N LYS A 466 -8.94 -10.63 12.89
CA LYS A 466 -8.62 -9.30 12.30
C LYS A 466 -8.92 -9.33 10.77
N PRO A 467 -8.29 -8.47 9.95
CA PRO A 467 -7.09 -8.97 9.25
C PRO A 467 -5.85 -8.08 9.40
N ASP A 468 -4.65 -8.68 9.33
CA ASP A 468 -3.38 -8.01 9.02
C ASP A 468 -2.79 -8.65 7.75
N HIS A 469 -1.95 -7.90 7.03
CA HIS A 469 -1.38 -8.29 5.74
C HIS A 469 0.10 -8.68 5.81
N GLN A 470 0.53 -9.47 4.81
CA GLN A 470 1.92 -9.68 4.35
C GLN A 470 2.91 -10.40 5.28
N VAL A 471 3.58 -11.43 4.74
CA VAL A 471 4.98 -11.36 4.27
C VAL A 471 5.19 -12.49 3.24
N LEU A 472 6.20 -12.35 2.37
CA LEU A 472 6.49 -13.25 1.24
C LEU A 472 7.90 -13.85 1.33
N ARG A 473 8.09 -14.97 0.62
CA ARG A 473 9.36 -15.65 0.27
C ARG A 473 10.16 -16.36 1.38
N PRO A 474 10.50 -17.64 1.19
CA PRO A 474 11.86 -18.12 1.40
C PRO A 474 12.75 -17.76 0.17
N GLY A 475 14.06 -17.77 0.38
CA GLY A 475 15.11 -17.63 -0.64
C GLY A 475 16.43 -18.16 -0.08
#